data_AF-A0A2V2LFD0-F1
#
_entry.id   AF-A0A2V2LFD0-F1
#
_cell.length_a   1.000
_cell.length_b   1.000
_cell.length_c   1.000
_cell.angle_alpha   90.00
_cell.angle_beta   90.00
_cell.angle_gamma   90.00
#
_symmetry.space_group_name_H-M   'P 1'
#
loop_
_entity.id
_entity.type
_entity.pdbx_description
1 polymer ?
#
loop_
_entity_poly.entity_id
_entity_poly.type
_entity_poly.pdbx_seq_one_letter_code
_entity_poly.pdbx_strand_id
1 'polypeptide(L)'
;MPDEDRRPSPPRPMSAAQLAARAFDQARGLLRREADLARAELDASARRAGAGLGLLAVALVLSAVALNLLCGALVAYLAGRGLPPELSGAGLGGTLALLAGFFVWRGLRRLADARHGPTRAAQQAQADAARLSEVAHGRR
;
A
#
# COMPACT_ATOMS: atom_id res chain seq x y z
N MET A 1 -34.54 -62.61 -35.92
CA MET A 1 -33.45 -62.28 -34.97
C MET A 1 -33.91 -61.04 -34.22
N PRO A 2 -34.35 -61.15 -32.95
CA PRO A 2 -34.87 -60.01 -32.21
C PRO A 2 -33.72 -59.12 -31.72
N ASP A 3 -33.86 -57.81 -31.91
CA ASP A 3 -33.00 -56.79 -31.29
C ASP A 3 -33.20 -56.82 -29.77
N GLU A 4 -32.26 -57.44 -29.04
CA GLU A 4 -32.17 -57.33 -27.60
C GLU A 4 -31.77 -55.90 -27.21
N ASP A 5 -32.75 -55.19 -26.64
CA ASP A 5 -32.64 -54.55 -25.33
C ASP A 5 -31.31 -53.81 -25.05
N ARG A 6 -31.04 -52.74 -25.81
CA ARG A 6 -29.95 -51.80 -25.49
C ARG A 6 -30.40 -50.86 -24.35
N ARG A 7 -30.61 -51.40 -23.14
CA ARG A 7 -30.86 -50.55 -21.96
C ARG A 7 -29.60 -49.71 -21.67
N PRO A 8 -29.72 -48.39 -21.47
CA PRO A 8 -28.60 -47.60 -21.00
C PRO A 8 -28.11 -48.16 -19.67
N SER A 9 -26.83 -48.51 -19.59
CA SER A 9 -26.24 -48.99 -18.34
C SER A 9 -26.38 -47.90 -17.26
N PRO A 10 -26.77 -48.26 -16.02
CA PRO A 10 -26.92 -47.29 -14.95
C PRO A 10 -25.59 -46.57 -14.67
N PRO A 11 -25.60 -45.26 -14.39
CA PRO A 11 -24.39 -44.51 -14.10
C PRO A 11 -23.68 -45.13 -12.89
N ARG A 12 -22.41 -45.51 -13.07
CA ARG A 12 -21.60 -46.10 -12.00
C ARG A 12 -21.51 -45.11 -10.83
N PRO A 13 -21.73 -45.54 -9.58
CA PRO A 13 -21.57 -44.67 -8.42
C PRO A 13 -20.14 -44.16 -8.37
N MET A 14 -19.97 -42.84 -8.26
CA MET A 14 -18.63 -42.26 -8.13
C MET A 14 -17.97 -42.79 -6.87
N SER A 15 -16.73 -43.23 -6.98
CA SER A 15 -15.99 -43.70 -5.80
C SER A 15 -15.69 -42.54 -4.85
N ALA A 16 -15.49 -42.84 -3.56
CA ALA A 16 -15.11 -41.83 -2.57
C ALA A 16 -13.86 -41.03 -2.99
N ALA A 17 -12.93 -41.66 -3.70
CA ALA A 17 -11.74 -41.00 -4.25
C ALA A 17 -12.09 -39.95 -5.32
N GLN A 18 -13.11 -40.20 -6.16
CA GLN A 18 -13.55 -39.26 -7.19
C GLN A 18 -14.29 -38.05 -6.61
N LEU A 19 -15.06 -38.25 -5.52
CA LEU A 19 -15.72 -37.17 -4.79
C LEU A 19 -14.68 -36.26 -4.09
N ALA A 20 -13.68 -36.86 -3.45
CA ALA A 20 -12.58 -36.13 -2.84
C ALA A 20 -11.81 -35.31 -3.89
N ALA A 21 -11.46 -35.91 -5.03
CA ALA A 21 -10.79 -35.21 -6.12
C ALA A 21 -11.61 -34.00 -6.63
N ARG A 22 -12.93 -34.16 -6.81
CA ARG A 22 -13.82 -33.06 -7.18
C ARG A 22 -13.88 -31.94 -6.14
N ALA A 23 -13.96 -32.28 -4.86
CA ALA A 23 -13.99 -31.31 -3.78
C ALA A 23 -12.68 -30.51 -3.72
N PHE A 24 -11.52 -31.16 -3.92
CA PHE A 24 -10.23 -30.50 -4.02
C PHE A 24 -10.13 -29.56 -5.22
N ASP A 25 -10.61 -29.97 -6.39
CA ASP A 25 -10.60 -29.10 -7.57
C ASP A 25 -11.53 -27.90 -7.42
N GLN A 26 -12.68 -28.07 -6.75
CA GLN A 26 -13.56 -26.95 -6.41
C GLN A 26 -12.90 -26.00 -5.40
N ALA A 27 -12.27 -26.52 -4.35
CA ALA A 27 -11.56 -25.71 -3.36
C ALA A 27 -10.41 -24.90 -4.00
N ARG A 28 -9.63 -25.52 -4.91
CA ARG A 28 -8.60 -24.83 -5.69
C ARG A 28 -9.18 -23.73 -6.58
N GLY A 29 -10.35 -23.97 -7.17
CA GLY A 29 -11.06 -22.99 -7.97
C GLY A 29 -11.49 -21.77 -7.16
N LEU A 30 -11.98 -21.97 -5.94
CA LEU A 30 -12.36 -20.88 -5.03
C LEU A 30 -11.13 -20.08 -4.56
N LEU A 31 -10.07 -20.77 -4.13
CA LEU A 31 -8.84 -20.13 -3.68
C LEU A 31 -8.20 -19.25 -4.77
N ARG A 32 -8.18 -19.73 -6.02
CA ARG A 32 -7.69 -18.91 -7.15
C ARG A 32 -8.53 -17.65 -7.34
N ARG A 33 -9.85 -17.75 -7.24
CA ARG A 33 -10.76 -16.60 -7.39
C ARG A 33 -10.57 -15.58 -6.28
N GLU A 34 -10.44 -16.01 -5.03
CA GLU A 34 -10.14 -15.11 -3.91
C GLU A 34 -8.78 -14.44 -4.06
N ALA A 35 -7.77 -15.20 -4.51
CA ALA A 35 -6.45 -14.63 -4.80
C ALA A 35 -6.50 -13.61 -5.94
N ASP A 36 -7.25 -13.88 -7.02
CA ASP A 36 -7.41 -12.97 -8.14
C ASP A 36 -8.19 -11.70 -7.74
N LEU A 37 -9.22 -11.85 -6.90
CA LEU A 37 -9.97 -10.72 -6.35
C LEU A 37 -9.09 -9.86 -5.43
N ALA A 38 -8.37 -10.48 -4.50
CA ALA A 38 -7.46 -9.77 -3.60
C ALA A 38 -6.37 -9.03 -4.38
N ARG A 39 -5.83 -9.64 -5.44
CA ARG A 39 -4.89 -8.98 -6.35
C ARG A 39 -5.52 -7.79 -7.06
N ALA A 40 -6.74 -7.93 -7.58
CA ALA A 40 -7.46 -6.82 -8.21
C ALA A 40 -7.74 -5.67 -7.23
N GLU A 41 -8.08 -5.98 -5.98
CA GLU A 41 -8.30 -4.97 -4.94
C GLU A 41 -7.00 -4.27 -4.51
N LEU A 42 -5.89 -5.01 -4.42
CA LEU A 42 -4.56 -4.44 -4.20
C LEU A 42 -4.14 -3.54 -5.35
N ASP A 43 -4.33 -3.95 -6.60
CA ASP A 43 -4.03 -3.12 -7.78
C ASP A 43 -4.88 -1.85 -7.82
N ALA A 44 -6.18 -1.98 -7.53
CA ALA A 44 -7.07 -0.83 -7.44
C ALA A 44 -6.64 0.12 -6.31
N SER A 45 -6.28 -0.42 -5.15
CA SER A 45 -5.80 0.34 -3.99
C SER A 45 -4.48 1.03 -4.27
N ALA A 46 -3.53 0.33 -4.90
CA ALA A 46 -2.23 0.86 -5.30
C ALA A 46 -2.37 1.99 -6.33
N ARG A 47 -3.26 1.84 -7.33
CA ARG A 47 -3.55 2.89 -8.31
C ARG A 47 -4.16 4.13 -7.64
N ARG A 48 -5.11 3.96 -6.73
CA ARG A 48 -5.73 5.08 -5.99
C ARG A 48 -4.71 5.78 -5.10
N ALA A 49 -3.90 5.02 -4.35
CA ALA A 49 -2.83 5.56 -3.53
C ALA A 49 -1.78 6.28 -4.38
N GLY A 50 -1.37 5.71 -5.50
CA GLY A 50 -0.42 6.31 -6.45
C GLY A 50 -0.95 7.61 -7.06
N ALA A 51 -2.22 7.66 -7.47
CA ALA A 51 -2.86 8.89 -7.95
C ALA A 51 -2.91 9.97 -6.85
N GLY A 52 -3.27 9.58 -5.62
CA GLY A 52 -3.26 10.48 -4.46
C GLY A 52 -1.87 11.05 -4.17
N LEU A 53 -0.84 10.20 -4.15
CA LEU A 53 0.55 10.62 -3.97
C LEU A 53 1.03 11.54 -5.10
N GLY A 54 0.64 11.24 -6.35
CA GLY A 54 0.93 12.10 -7.50
C GLY A 54 0.32 13.49 -7.37
N LEU A 55 -0.96 13.59 -6.96
CA LEU A 55 -1.62 14.86 -6.70
C LEU A 55 -0.95 15.63 -5.56
N LEU A 56 -0.57 14.95 -4.47
CA LEU A 56 0.16 15.58 -3.36
C LEU A 56 1.53 16.10 -3.79
N ALA A 57 2.25 15.39 -4.65
CA ALA A 57 3.52 15.85 -5.18
C ALA A 57 3.37 17.12 -6.03
N VAL A 58 2.38 17.15 -6.94
CA VAL A 58 2.06 18.35 -7.74
C VAL A 58 1.65 19.51 -6.84
N ALA A 59 0.77 19.27 -5.86
CA ALA A 59 0.34 20.28 -4.90
C ALA A 59 1.52 20.84 -4.10
N LEU A 60 2.46 20.01 -3.66
CA LEU A 60 3.64 20.45 -2.93
C LEU A 60 4.53 21.39 -3.77
N VAL A 61 4.75 21.05 -5.05
CA VAL A 61 5.51 21.91 -5.98
C VAL A 61 4.79 23.24 -6.19
N LEU A 62 3.48 23.21 -6.47
CA LEU A 62 2.69 24.43 -6.67
C LEU A 62 2.65 25.30 -5.41
N SER A 63 2.50 24.70 -4.23
CA SER A 63 2.56 25.41 -2.95
C SER A 63 3.94 26.04 -2.72
N ALA A 64 5.04 25.36 -3.06
CA ALA A 64 6.38 25.93 -2.94
C ALA A 64 6.57 27.14 -3.85
N VAL A 65 6.10 27.06 -5.11
CA VAL A 65 6.13 28.20 -6.05
C VAL A 65 5.28 29.35 -5.52
N ALA A 66 4.03 29.10 -5.15
CA ALA A 66 3.13 30.12 -4.62
C ALA A 66 3.71 30.77 -3.36
N LEU A 67 4.23 29.98 -2.42
CA LEU A 67 4.85 30.49 -1.20
C LEU A 67 6.05 31.39 -1.50
N ASN A 68 6.87 31.06 -2.50
CA ASN A 68 7.99 31.89 -2.93
C ASN A 68 7.53 33.24 -3.48
N LEU A 69 6.48 33.24 -4.32
CA LEU A 69 5.85 34.47 -4.82
C LEU A 69 5.27 35.33 -3.67
N LEU A 70 4.57 34.71 -2.71
CA LEU A 70 4.04 35.41 -1.54
C LEU A 70 5.15 36.00 -0.66
N CYS A 71 6.26 35.28 -0.46
CA CYS A 71 7.40 35.78 0.29
C CYS A 71 8.00 37.01 -0.38
N GLY A 72 8.21 36.97 -1.70
CA GLY A 72 8.69 38.11 -2.47
C GLY A 72 7.75 39.32 -2.37
N ALA A 73 6.45 39.09 -2.50
CA ALA A 73 5.43 40.14 -2.35
C ALA A 73 5.43 40.75 -0.94
N LEU A 74 5.56 39.93 0.10
CA LEU A 74 5.62 40.39 1.48
C LEU A 74 6.90 41.20 1.76
N VAL A 75 8.05 40.76 1.26
CA VAL A 75 9.31 41.51 1.36
C VAL A 75 9.19 42.86 0.65
N ALA A 76 8.65 42.89 -0.57
CA ALA A 76 8.42 44.13 -1.32
C ALA A 76 7.44 45.07 -0.59
N TYR A 77 6.39 44.53 0.01
CA TYR A 77 5.43 45.28 0.82
C TYR A 77 6.07 45.90 2.07
N LEU A 78 6.90 45.14 2.80
CA LEU A 78 7.63 45.64 3.97
C LEU A 78 8.67 46.70 3.56
N ALA A 79 9.37 46.49 2.45
CA ALA A 79 10.29 47.48 1.90
C ALA A 79 9.59 48.80 1.55
N GLY A 80 8.40 48.73 0.96
CA GLY A 80 7.56 49.90 0.66
C GLY A 80 7.08 50.67 1.91
N ARG A 81 7.17 50.08 3.11
CA ARG A 81 6.88 50.74 4.39
C ARG A 81 8.10 51.34 5.08
N GLY A 82 9.25 51.37 4.41
CA GLY A 82 10.47 51.96 4.92
C GLY A 82 11.35 51.00 5.73
N LEU A 83 11.03 49.69 5.76
CA LEU A 83 11.99 48.71 6.27
C LEU A 83 13.06 48.43 5.20
N PRO A 84 14.33 48.27 5.58
CA PRO A 84 15.36 47.81 4.65
C PRO A 84 14.99 46.45 4.03
N PRO A 85 15.19 46.25 2.72
CA PRO A 85 14.92 44.98 2.05
C PRO A 85 15.69 43.81 2.67
N GLU A 86 16.91 44.06 3.14
CA GLU A 86 17.78 43.05 3.75
C GLU A 86 17.18 42.52 5.06
N LEU A 87 16.67 43.41 5.91
CA LEU A 87 16.06 43.05 7.19
C LEU A 87 14.70 42.37 7.00
N SER A 88 13.93 42.84 6.02
CA SER A 88 12.61 42.27 5.67
C SER A 88 12.76 40.83 5.16
N GLY A 89 13.70 40.60 4.24
CA GLY A 89 14.02 39.27 3.71
C GLY A 89 14.62 38.34 4.75
N ALA A 90 15.59 38.81 5.54
CA ALA A 90 16.24 38.01 6.57
C ALA A 90 15.27 37.60 7.69
N GLY A 91 14.41 38.51 8.15
CA GLY A 91 13.43 38.21 9.19
C GLY A 91 12.38 37.19 8.74
N LEU A 92 11.78 37.40 7.56
CA LEU A 92 10.80 36.48 7.02
C LEU A 92 11.42 35.11 6.70
N GLY A 93 12.57 35.11 6.01
CA GLY A 93 13.31 33.90 5.69
C GLY A 93 13.72 33.12 6.93
N GLY A 94 14.23 33.79 7.97
CA GLY A 94 14.55 33.16 9.26
C GLY A 94 13.33 32.55 9.92
N THR A 95 12.18 33.23 9.88
CA THR A 95 10.93 32.73 10.47
C THR A 95 10.43 31.47 9.74
N LEU A 96 10.44 31.47 8.40
CA LEU A 96 10.10 30.28 7.62
C LEU A 96 11.08 29.14 7.84
N ALA A 97 12.39 29.43 7.97
CA ALA A 97 13.41 28.41 8.23
C ALA A 97 13.20 27.72 9.58
N LEU A 98 12.88 28.47 10.64
CA LEU A 98 12.55 27.91 11.95
C LEU A 98 11.30 27.03 11.89
N LEU A 99 10.26 27.50 11.20
CA LEU A 99 9.02 26.76 11.05
C LEU A 99 9.23 25.47 10.24
N ALA A 100 9.99 25.52 9.16
CA ALA A 100 10.38 24.36 8.36
C ALA A 100 11.17 23.34 9.21
N GLY A 101 12.16 23.82 9.97
CA GLY A 101 12.92 22.98 10.91
C GLY A 101 12.03 22.29 11.94
N PHE A 102 11.05 23.00 12.50
CA PHE A 102 10.06 22.41 13.43
C PHE A 102 9.23 21.30 12.77
N PHE A 103 8.73 21.52 11.55
CA PHE A 103 7.96 20.51 10.84
C PHE A 103 8.79 19.28 10.47
N VAL A 104 10.04 19.47 10.02
CA VAL A 104 10.98 18.38 9.75
C VAL A 104 11.23 17.57 11.02
N TRP A 105 11.55 18.24 12.13
CA TRP A 105 11.78 17.58 13.41
C TRP A 105 10.54 16.77 13.87
N ARG A 106 9.34 17.36 13.77
CA ARG A 106 8.10 16.69 14.16
C ARG A 106 7.75 15.52 13.24
N GLY A 107 8.02 15.65 11.94
CA GLY A 107 7.84 14.58 10.96
C GLY A 107 8.78 13.41 11.23
N LEU A 108 10.07 13.69 11.45
CA LEU A 108 11.07 12.68 11.79
C LEU A 108 10.72 11.95 13.09
N ARG A 109 10.25 12.67 14.12
CA ARG A 109 9.77 12.05 15.37
C ARG A 109 8.61 11.10 15.14
N ARG A 110 7.60 11.51 14.36
CA ARG A 110 6.48 10.62 14.02
C ARG A 110 6.89 9.39 13.23
N LEU A 111 7.85 9.53 12.31
CA LEU A 111 8.41 8.40 11.55
C LEU A 111 9.21 7.46 12.45
N ALA A 112 9.96 8.00 13.42
CA ALA A 112 10.67 7.22 14.42
C ALA A 112 9.70 6.45 15.33
N ASP A 113 8.62 7.09 15.78
CA ASP A 113 7.57 6.44 16.58
C ASP A 113 6.84 5.35 15.74
N ALA A 114 6.60 5.61 14.46
CA ALA A 114 5.97 4.64 13.55
C ALA A 114 6.87 3.43 13.23
N ARG A 115 8.19 3.51 13.44
CA ARG A 115 9.09 2.33 13.35
C ARG A 115 8.84 1.30 14.46
N HIS A 116 8.08 1.66 15.49
CA HIS A 116 7.53 0.72 16.48
C HIS A 116 6.20 0.09 15.99
N GLY A 117 5.79 0.30 14.74
CA GLY A 117 4.76 -0.46 14.02
C GLY A 117 5.12 -1.94 13.88
N PRO A 118 4.20 -2.81 13.41
CA PRO A 118 4.00 -4.20 13.83
C PRO A 118 5.16 -5.14 13.52
N THR A 119 6.31 -4.90 14.15
CA THR A 119 7.51 -5.73 14.12
C THR A 119 7.15 -7.12 14.61
N ARG A 120 6.21 -7.21 15.57
CA ARG A 120 5.67 -8.49 16.02
C ARG A 120 4.91 -9.25 14.93
N ALA A 121 4.09 -8.60 14.11
CA ALA A 121 3.36 -9.29 13.03
C ALA A 121 4.31 -9.75 11.91
N ALA A 122 5.31 -8.92 11.56
CA ALA A 122 6.34 -9.30 10.61
C ALA A 122 7.25 -10.43 11.14
N GLN A 123 7.64 -10.38 12.41
CA GLN A 123 8.42 -11.43 13.08
C GLN A 123 7.61 -12.73 13.25
N GLN A 124 6.32 -12.64 13.56
CA GLN A 124 5.42 -13.80 13.65
C GLN A 124 5.23 -14.45 12.28
N ALA A 125 5.02 -13.67 11.21
CA ALA A 125 4.93 -14.21 9.85
C ALA A 125 6.22 -14.90 9.40
N GLN A 126 7.39 -14.36 9.75
CA GLN A 126 8.68 -15.01 9.49
C GLN A 126 8.88 -16.27 10.33
N ALA A 127 8.48 -16.27 11.60
CA ALA A 127 8.55 -17.43 12.48
C ALA A 127 7.62 -18.57 11.99
N ASP A 128 6.43 -18.24 11.52
CA ASP A 128 5.49 -19.22 10.96
C ASP A 128 6.01 -19.79 9.62
N ALA A 129 6.60 -18.96 8.76
CA ALA A 129 7.26 -19.43 7.53
C ALA A 129 8.45 -20.34 7.83
N ALA A 130 9.26 -20.01 8.84
CA ALA A 130 10.38 -20.84 9.28
C ALA A 130 9.91 -22.21 9.78
N ARG A 131 8.87 -22.26 10.62
CA ARG A 131 8.28 -23.53 11.11
C ARG A 131 7.72 -24.40 9.98
N LEU A 132 7.08 -23.79 8.98
CA LEU A 132 6.59 -24.52 7.81
C LEU A 132 7.74 -25.08 6.97
N SER A 133 8.85 -24.36 6.84
CA SER A 133 10.04 -24.84 6.14
C SER A 133 10.73 -26.01 6.87
N GLU A 134 10.71 -26.00 8.20
CA GLU A 134 11.26 -27.05 9.06
C GLU A 134 10.43 -28.35 8.96
N VAL A 135 9.10 -28.24 8.97
CA VAL A 135 8.18 -29.38 8.76
C VAL A 135 8.28 -29.94 7.33
N ALA A 136 8.61 -29.12 6.34
CA ALA A 136 8.84 -29.54 4.96
C ALA A 136 10.21 -30.23 4.77
N HIS A 137 11.23 -29.82 5.53
CA HIS A 137 12.58 -30.42 5.47
C HIS A 137 12.74 -31.66 6.36
N GLY A 138 12.01 -31.78 7.48
CA GLY A 138 12.03 -32.96 8.37
C GLY A 138 11.36 -34.23 7.81
N ARG A 139 11.02 -34.26 6.52
CA ARG A 139 10.34 -35.38 5.84
C ARG A 139 11.19 -36.08 4.76
N ARG A 140 12.51 -35.85 4.74
CA ARG A 140 13.46 -36.58 3.87
C ARG A 140 14.38 -37.47 4.68
#